data_AF-A0A5S4YNF4-F1
#
_entry.id   AF-A0A5S4YNF4-F1
#
_cell.length_a   1.000
_cell.length_b   1.000
_cell.length_c   1.000
_cell.angle_alpha   90.00
_cell.angle_beta   90.00
_cell.angle_gamma   90.00
#
_symmetry.space_group_name_H-M   'P 1'
#
loop_
_entity.id
_entity.type
_entity.pdbx_description
1 polymer ?
#
loop_
_entity_poly.entity_id
_entity_poly.type
_entity_poly.pdbx_seq_one_letter_code
_entity_poly.pdbx_strand_id
1 'polypeptide(L)'
;MDGRILGGDAFFYYLGSYSSADGRWKGEMLNQEHTPAKGESSVFGGYEVGIGFSGTCTAESGELEGIALAGKRSLRLAASLKLMRRA
;
A
#
# COMPACT_ATOMS: atom_id res chain seq x y z
N MET A 1 12.84 -9.96 -6.01
CA MET A 1 11.58 -9.21 -6.00
C MET A 1 10.96 -9.38 -7.36
N ASP A 2 9.65 -9.64 -7.40
CA ASP A 2 8.97 -10.17 -8.59
C ASP A 2 8.24 -9.07 -9.37
N GLY A 3 7.92 -7.96 -8.71
CA GLY A 3 7.26 -6.84 -9.35
C GLY A 3 7.36 -5.53 -8.59
N ARG A 4 6.83 -4.47 -9.22
CA ARG A 4 6.73 -3.11 -8.66
C ARG A 4 5.27 -2.76 -8.39
N ILE A 5 5.05 -1.92 -7.40
CA ILE A 5 3.77 -1.30 -7.07
C ILE A 5 3.86 0.17 -7.46
N LEU A 6 2.93 0.60 -8.30
CA LEU A 6 2.73 1.99 -8.67
C LEU A 6 1.23 2.26 -8.54
N GLY A 7 0.86 3.26 -7.77
CA GLY A 7 -0.54 3.61 -7.57
C GLY A 7 -0.71 4.92 -6.84
N GLY A 8 -1.95 5.25 -6.52
CA GLY A 8 -2.28 6.43 -5.73
C GLY A 8 -3.78 6.61 -5.62
N ASP A 9 -4.16 7.65 -4.89
CA ASP A 9 -5.53 8.12 -4.75
C ASP A 9 -5.57 9.66 -4.84
N ALA A 10 -6.60 10.28 -4.27
CA ALA A 10 -6.76 11.73 -4.32
C ALA A 10 -5.67 12.51 -3.54
N PHE A 11 -4.99 11.87 -2.59
CA PHE A 11 -4.05 12.51 -1.66
C PHE A 11 -2.64 11.92 -1.69
N PHE A 12 -2.52 10.62 -1.96
CA PHE A 12 -1.26 9.90 -1.85
C PHE A 12 -0.86 9.18 -3.14
N TYR A 13 0.44 9.05 -3.36
CA TYR A 13 0.98 8.07 -4.30
C TYR A 13 1.72 6.95 -3.55
N TYR A 14 1.72 5.78 -4.16
CA TYR A 14 2.27 4.54 -3.63
C TYR A 14 3.36 4.01 -4.55
N LEU A 15 4.56 3.84 -4.01
CA LEU A 15 5.69 3.23 -4.71
C LEU A 15 6.22 2.07 -3.90
N GLY A 16 6.38 0.91 -4.52
CA GLY A 16 6.84 -0.26 -3.79
C GLY A 16 7.28 -1.41 -4.66
N SER A 17 7.55 -2.51 -4.00
CA SER A 17 7.95 -3.75 -4.63
C SER A 17 7.44 -4.94 -3.84
N TYR A 18 7.18 -6.03 -4.56
CA TYR A 18 6.62 -7.24 -3.96
C TYR A 18 7.31 -8.50 -4.50
N SER A 19 7.12 -9.57 -3.76
CA SER A 19 7.33 -10.95 -4.21
C SER A 19 6.03 -11.73 -4.07
N SER A 20 5.77 -12.66 -4.97
CA SER A 20 4.60 -13.54 -4.94
C SER A 20 4.99 -14.98 -5.23
N ALA A 21 4.54 -15.90 -4.39
CA ALA A 21 4.68 -17.34 -4.58
C ALA A 21 3.49 -18.06 -3.96
N ASP A 22 3.04 -19.15 -4.58
CA ASP A 22 2.03 -20.06 -4.02
C ASP A 22 0.73 -19.38 -3.57
N GLY A 23 0.22 -18.46 -4.38
CA GLY A 23 -1.01 -17.71 -4.09
C GLY A 23 -0.87 -16.70 -2.94
N ARG A 24 0.35 -16.42 -2.51
CA ARG A 24 0.69 -15.41 -1.50
C ARG A 24 1.58 -14.34 -2.09
N TRP A 25 1.52 -13.17 -1.51
CA TRP A 25 2.40 -12.07 -1.85
C TRP A 25 2.74 -11.26 -0.60
N LYS A 26 3.91 -10.64 -0.64
CA LYS A 26 4.40 -9.75 0.40
C LYS A 26 5.28 -8.69 -0.22
N GLY A 27 5.38 -7.57 0.45
CA GLY A 27 6.20 -6.48 -0.05
C GLY A 27 6.23 -5.31 0.90
N GLU A 28 6.79 -4.23 0.38
CA GLU A 28 6.84 -2.95 1.05
C GLU A 28 6.45 -1.86 0.06
N MET A 29 5.81 -0.82 0.57
CA MET A 29 5.48 0.38 -0.19
C MET A 29 5.70 1.63 0.66
N LEU A 30 6.11 2.70 0.00
CA LEU A 30 6.09 4.05 0.54
C LEU A 30 4.77 4.71 0.17
N ASN A 31 4.23 5.44 1.12
CA ASN A 31 3.06 6.28 0.98
C ASN A 31 3.50 7.73 1.17
N GLN A 32 3.34 8.54 0.12
CA GLN A 32 3.75 9.95 0.13
C GLN A 32 2.58 10.83 -0.29
N GLU A 33 2.34 11.87 0.51
CA GLU A 33 1.29 12.85 0.26
C GLU A 33 1.72 13.78 -0.89
N HIS A 34 0.91 13.86 -1.95
CA HIS A 34 1.08 14.83 -3.03
C HIS A 34 0.06 15.96 -2.97
N THR A 35 -1.10 15.71 -2.38
CA THR A 35 -2.13 16.71 -2.12
C THR A 35 -2.30 16.80 -0.61
N PRO A 36 -1.99 17.93 0.04
CA PRO A 36 -2.19 18.08 1.47
C PRO A 36 -3.65 17.86 1.86
N ALA A 37 -3.92 16.89 2.72
CA ALA A 37 -5.23 16.70 3.31
C ALA A 37 -5.56 17.88 4.24
N LYS A 38 -6.51 18.73 3.83
CA LYS A 38 -6.95 19.88 4.64
C LYS A 38 -7.87 19.37 5.77
N GLY A 39 -7.37 19.26 7.00
CA GLY A 39 -8.14 18.92 8.20
C GLY A 39 -7.35 18.18 9.28
N GLU A 40 -7.97 17.91 10.44
CA GLU A 40 -7.35 17.22 11.59
C GLU A 40 -7.03 15.73 11.34
N SER A 41 -7.39 15.19 10.17
CA SER A 41 -7.40 13.76 9.88
C SER A 41 -6.50 13.33 8.70
N SER A 42 -5.36 14.00 8.50
CA SER A 42 -4.31 13.42 7.65
C SER A 42 -3.78 12.17 8.36
N VAL A 43 -4.15 10.99 7.86
CA VAL A 43 -3.81 9.67 8.43
C VAL A 43 -2.31 9.53 8.71
N PHE A 44 -1.49 10.19 7.88
CA PHE A 44 -0.03 10.17 7.96
C PHE A 44 0.62 11.53 8.25
N GLY A 45 -0.18 12.59 8.45
CA GLY A 45 0.31 13.91 8.89
C GLY A 45 1.34 14.57 7.96
N GLY A 46 1.29 14.29 6.66
CA GLY A 46 2.26 14.79 5.67
C GLY A 46 3.64 14.15 5.69
N TYR A 47 3.80 13.04 6.41
CA TYR A 47 5.04 12.26 6.40
C TYR A 47 5.02 11.20 5.30
N GLU A 48 6.20 10.92 4.74
CA GLU A 48 6.44 9.67 4.02
C GLU A 48 6.33 8.51 5.02
N VAL A 49 5.47 7.53 4.70
CA VAL A 49 5.21 6.39 5.57
C VAL A 49 5.49 5.09 4.83
N GLY A 50 6.42 4.32 5.39
CA GLY A 50 6.69 2.95 4.97
C GLY A 50 5.63 1.98 5.47
N ILE A 51 5.21 1.08 4.59
CA ILE A 51 4.19 0.08 4.84
C ILE A 51 4.74 -1.28 4.43
N GLY A 52 5.00 -2.14 5.40
CA GLY A 52 5.25 -3.56 5.16
C GLY A 52 3.91 -4.30 5.12
N PHE A 53 3.72 -5.19 4.15
CA PHE A 53 2.47 -5.93 4.00
C PHE A 53 2.68 -7.39 3.57
N SER A 54 1.66 -8.21 3.82
CA SER A 54 1.53 -9.54 3.25
C SER A 54 0.07 -9.90 3.03
N GLY A 55 -0.19 -10.87 2.17
CA GLY A 55 -1.53 -11.40 1.97
C GLY A 55 -1.60 -12.45 0.87
N THR A 56 -2.78 -12.58 0.27
CA THR A 56 -3.08 -13.58 -0.76
C THR A 56 -3.32 -12.92 -2.11
N CYS A 57 -2.97 -13.60 -3.19
CA CYS A 57 -3.18 -13.12 -4.54
C CYS A 57 -3.64 -14.25 -5.45
N THR A 58 -4.51 -13.91 -6.40
CA THR A 58 -4.95 -14.77 -7.49
C THR A 58 -4.63 -14.10 -8.83
N ALA A 59 -5.00 -14.74 -9.93
CA ALA A 59 -4.87 -14.14 -11.26
C ALA A 59 -5.81 -12.93 -11.50
N GLU A 60 -6.77 -12.67 -10.61
CA GLU A 60 -7.83 -11.66 -10.77
C GLU A 60 -8.03 -10.74 -9.56
N SER A 61 -7.44 -11.06 -8.41
CA SER A 61 -7.64 -10.32 -7.16
C SER A 61 -6.44 -10.45 -6.22
N GLY A 62 -6.43 -9.65 -5.16
CA GLY A 62 -5.51 -9.83 -4.05
C GLY A 62 -6.02 -9.18 -2.79
N GLU A 63 -5.59 -9.70 -1.65
CA GLU A 63 -5.84 -9.13 -0.32
C GLU A 63 -4.48 -8.80 0.30
N LEU A 64 -4.43 -7.70 1.05
CA LEU A 64 -3.26 -7.36 1.86
C LEU A 64 -3.68 -6.90 3.25
N GLU A 65 -2.86 -7.27 4.22
CA GLU A 65 -2.78 -6.62 5.52
C GLU A 65 -1.38 -6.02 5.67
N GLY A 66 -1.32 -4.79 6.19
CA GLY A 66 -0.08 -4.06 6.35
C GLY A 66 -0.02 -3.25 7.62
N ILE A 67 1.21 -2.92 8.01
CA ILE A 67 1.48 -2.02 9.12
C ILE A 67 2.24 -0.82 8.60
N ALA A 68 1.65 0.36 8.81
CA ALA A 68 2.23 1.65 8.49
C ALA A 68 2.82 2.28 9.74
N LEU A 69 4.08 2.70 9.68
CA LEU A 69 4.78 3.35 10.79
C LEU A 69 4.80 4.88 10.57
N ALA A 70 3.88 5.57 11.22
CA ALA A 70 3.74 7.02 11.15
C ALA A 70 4.31 7.68 12.42
N GLY A 71 5.60 8.00 12.39
CA GLY A 71 6.31 8.52 13.57
C GLY A 71 6.28 7.53 14.73
N LYS A 72 5.61 7.88 15.83
CA LYS A 72 5.46 7.01 17.03
C LYS A 72 4.20 6.13 17.00
N ARG A 73 3.41 6.19 15.93
CA ARG A 73 2.15 5.45 15.80
C ARG A 73 2.30 4.32 14.78
N SER A 74 1.73 3.17 15.12
CA SER A 74 1.57 2.05 14.20
C SER A 74 0.10 1.99 13.76
N LEU A 75 -0.14 2.04 12.47
CA LEU A 75 -1.48 1.97 11.87
C LEU A 75 -1.61 0.63 11.14
N ARG A 76 -2.71 -0.09 11.41
CA ARG A 76 -3.05 -1.29 10.67
C ARG A 76 -3.86 -0.93 9.44
N LEU A 77 -3.51 -1.52 8.31
CA LEU A 77 -4.18 -1.34 7.04
C LEU A 77 -4.62 -2.70 6.51
N ALA A 78 -5.77 -2.72 5.86
CA ALA A 78 -6.24 -3.84 5.07
C ALA A 78 -6.82 -3.32 3.77
N ALA A 79 -6.58 -4.02 2.66
CA ALA A 79 -7.13 -3.65 1.37
C ALA A 79 -7.40 -4.87 0.50
N SER A 80 -8.48 -4.77 -0.29
CA SER A 80 -8.87 -5.73 -1.31
C SER A 80 -8.63 -5.12 -2.69
N LEU A 81 -7.98 -5.88 -3.56
CA LEU A 81 -7.58 -5.49 -4.91
C LEU A 81 -8.36 -6.32 -5.92
N LYS A 82 -8.79 -5.66 -7.00
CA LYS A 82 -9.44 -6.30 -8.14
C LYS A 82 -8.69 -5.95 -9.42
N LEU A 83 -8.41 -6.95 -10.24
CA LEU A 83 -7.85 -6.73 -11.57
C LEU A 83 -8.91 -6.07 -12.47
N MET A 84 -8.61 -4.86 -12.94
CA MET A 84 -9.51 -4.12 -13.83
C MET A 84 -9.21 -4.39 -15.30
N ARG A 85 -7.92 -4.49 -15.66
CA ARG A 85 -7.46 -4.72 -17.03
C ARG A 85 -6.07 -5.34 -17.03
N ARG A 86 -5.83 -6.27 -17.94
CA ARG A 86 -4.49 -6.81 -18.23
C ARG A 86 -3.77 -5.84 -19.18
N ALA A 87 -2.46 -5.66 -18.96
CA ALA A 87 -1.62 -4.87 -19.87
C ALA A 87 -1.60 -5.48 -21.27
#